data_AF-A8XZV0-F1
#
_entry.id   AF-A8XZV0-F1
#
_cell.length_a   1.000
_cell.length_b   1.000
_cell.length_c   1.000
_cell.angle_alpha   90.00
_cell.angle_beta   90.00
_cell.angle_gamma   90.00
#
_symmetry.space_group_name_H-M   'P 1'
#
loop_
_entity.id
_entity.type
_entity.pdbx_description
1 polymer ?
#
loop_
_entity_poly.entity_id
_entity_poly.type
_entity_poly.pdbx_seq_one_letter_code
_entity_poly.pdbx_strand_id
1 'polypeptide(L)'
;MRASPHRQTIAKLFNDGISIGDIARRLLLPRATVYRVVQQLKDRGHVLELKKSGRPRTVNTRRTRGIIKKRITRNDAVSMNQMASSLGISRQSVQSIVKKDL
;
A
#
# COMPACT_ATOMS: atom_id res chain seq x y z
N MET A 1 13.90 5.54 4.15
CA MET A 1 13.39 6.32 5.31
C MET A 1 12.58 5.39 6.20
N ARG A 2 13.11 5.11 7.39
CA ARG A 2 12.46 4.36 8.47
C ARG A 2 11.50 5.30 9.22
N ALA A 3 10.42 4.79 9.82
CA ALA A 3 9.56 5.68 10.60
C ALA A 3 10.24 6.06 11.92
N SER A 4 9.76 7.13 12.55
CA SER A 4 10.26 7.55 13.86
C SER A 4 10.02 6.46 14.91
N PRO A 5 10.99 6.16 15.79
CA PRO A 5 10.80 5.17 16.85
C PRO A 5 9.80 5.63 17.93
N HIS A 6 9.54 6.95 18.05
CA HIS A 6 8.70 7.52 19.11
C HIS A 6 7.20 7.55 18.79
N ARG A 7 6.74 6.84 17.77
CA ARG A 7 5.36 6.92 17.27
C ARG A 7 4.32 6.47 18.29
N GLN A 8 4.57 5.35 18.97
CA GLN A 8 3.71 4.88 20.07
C GLN A 8 3.67 5.89 21.22
N THR A 9 4.81 6.47 21.59
CA THR A 9 4.88 7.49 22.64
C THR A 9 4.10 8.74 22.27
N ILE A 10 4.21 9.22 21.03
CA ILE A 10 3.42 10.35 20.52
C ILE A 10 1.93 10.05 20.60
N ALA A 11 1.50 8.86 20.17
CA ALA A 11 0.09 8.46 20.22
C ALA A 11 -0.45 8.43 21.65
N LYS A 12 0.32 7.86 22.59
CA LYS A 12 -0.05 7.83 24.01
C LYS A 12 -0.20 9.24 24.57
N LEU A 13 0.81 10.10 24.41
CA LEU A 13 0.77 11.47 24.94
C LEU A 13 -0.36 12.31 24.32
N PHE A 14 -0.68 12.08 23.05
CA PHE A 14 -1.80 12.75 22.39
C PHE A 14 -3.15 12.27 22.95
N ASN A 15 -3.31 10.97 23.20
CA ASN A 15 -4.50 10.41 23.83
C ASN A 15 -4.64 10.87 25.30
N ASP A 16 -3.53 11.12 25.99
CA ASP A 16 -3.48 11.74 27.32
C ASP A 16 -3.83 13.24 27.31
N GLY A 17 -4.18 13.82 26.14
CA GLY A 17 -4.63 15.20 25.99
C GLY A 17 -3.51 16.25 25.89
N ILE A 18 -2.25 15.83 25.77
CA ILE A 18 -1.11 16.76 25.69
C ILE A 18 -1.06 17.41 24.30
N SER A 19 -0.78 18.71 24.28
CA SER A 19 -0.70 19.46 23.03
C SER A 19 0.44 18.96 22.12
N ILE A 20 0.25 19.03 20.80
CA ILE A 20 1.25 18.64 19.80
C ILE A 20 2.58 19.39 20.01
N GLY A 21 2.50 20.66 20.42
CA GLY A 21 3.68 21.49 20.69
C GLY A 21 4.47 21.00 21.90
N ASP A 22 3.78 20.62 22.97
CA ASP A 22 4.42 20.08 24.17
C ASP A 22 5.03 18.71 23.92
N ILE A 23 4.36 17.85 23.15
CA ILE A 23 4.90 16.55 22.75
C ILE A 23 6.21 16.73 21.95
N ALA A 24 6.23 17.67 21.01
CA ALA A 24 7.43 17.97 20.22
C ALA A 24 8.59 18.44 21.10
N ARG A 25 8.32 19.32 22.08
CA ARG A 25 9.32 19.79 23.05
C ARG A 25 9.82 18.66 23.95
N ARG A 26 8.92 17.86 24.53
CA ARG A 26 9.25 16.75 25.44
C ARG A 26 10.09 15.66 24.77
N LEU A 27 9.79 15.36 23.50
CA LEU A 27 10.49 14.32 22.75
C LEU A 27 11.66 14.85 21.92
N LEU A 28 11.94 16.16 21.95
CA LEU A 28 12.95 16.83 21.12
C LEU A 28 12.80 16.50 19.62
N LEU A 29 11.56 16.43 19.14
CA LEU A 29 11.22 16.10 17.76
C LEU A 29 10.76 17.34 17.00
N PRO A 30 11.00 17.40 15.67
CA PRO A 30 10.37 18.41 14.83
C PRO A 30 8.85 18.34 14.96
N ARG A 31 8.20 19.50 15.13
CA ARG A 31 6.72 19.60 15.21
C ARG A 31 6.02 18.90 14.03
N ALA A 32 6.61 18.98 12.84
CA ALA A 32 6.10 18.31 11.65
C ALA A 32 6.02 16.78 11.79
N THR A 33 6.95 16.15 12.51
CA THR A 33 6.94 14.71 12.76
C THR A 33 5.78 14.34 13.67
N VAL A 34 5.61 15.06 14.78
CA VAL A 34 4.50 14.85 15.72
C VAL A 34 3.16 15.05 15.02
N TYR A 35 3.03 16.14 14.26
CA TYR A 35 1.84 16.43 13.47
C TYR A 35 1.49 15.30 12.49
N ARG A 36 2.46 14.79 11.72
CA ARG A 36 2.22 13.67 10.78
C ARG A 36 1.75 12.40 11.48
N VAL A 37 2.29 12.10 12.66
CA VAL A 37 1.89 10.92 13.45
C VAL A 37 0.48 11.08 13.99
N VAL A 38 0.15 12.24 14.55
CA VAL A 38 -1.20 12.56 15.05
C VAL A 38 -2.21 12.55 13.90
N GLN A 39 -1.86 13.11 12.74
CA GLN A 39 -2.74 13.10 11.58
C GLN A 39 -3.00 11.67 11.10
N GLN A 40 -1.97 10.82 11.03
CA GLN A 40 -2.16 9.41 10.72
C GLN A 40 -3.06 8.69 11.73
N LEU A 41 -2.89 8.98 13.03
CA LEU A 41 -3.73 8.41 14.09
C LEU A 41 -5.21 8.81 13.89
N LYS A 42 -5.48 10.07 13.54
CA LYS A 42 -6.83 10.55 13.23
C LYS A 42 -7.42 9.91 11.97
N ASP A 43 -6.64 9.83 10.90
CA ASP A 43 -7.11 9.36 9.59
C ASP A 43 -7.31 7.83 9.55
N ARG A 44 -6.49 7.07 10.29
CA ARG A 44 -6.43 5.59 10.20
C ARG A 44 -6.69 4.84 11.50
N GLY A 45 -6.74 5.55 12.63
CA GLY A 45 -6.90 4.96 13.97
C GLY A 45 -5.65 4.29 14.54
N HIS A 46 -4.51 4.29 13.84
CA HIS A 46 -3.29 3.63 14.30
C HIS A 46 -2.01 4.30 13.80
N VAL A 47 -0.92 4.09 14.55
CA VAL A 47 0.42 4.64 14.24
C VAL A 47 1.41 3.63 13.69
N LEU A 48 0.95 2.45 13.27
CA LEU A 48 1.81 1.44 12.61
C LEU A 48 2.51 2.00 11.37
N GLU A 49 3.66 1.43 11.04
CA GLU A 49 4.39 1.82 9.84
C GLU A 49 3.57 1.47 8.58
N LEU A 50 3.41 2.46 7.70
CA LEU A 50 2.75 2.25 6.43
C LEU A 50 3.76 1.74 5.42
N LYS A 51 3.45 0.60 4.80
CA LYS A 51 4.19 0.15 3.62
C LYS A 51 4.03 1.20 2.53
N LYS A 52 5.16 1.75 2.07
CA LYS A 52 5.14 2.70 0.95
C LYS A 52 4.56 2.00 -0.28
N SER A 53 3.66 2.69 -0.97
CA SER A 53 3.23 2.25 -2.29
C SER A 53 4.43 2.32 -3.22
N GLY A 54 4.85 1.17 -3.76
CA GLY A 54 5.76 1.14 -4.89
C GLY A 54 5.10 1.68 -6.16
N ARG A 55 5.86 1.79 -7.24
CA ARG A 55 5.32 2.16 -8.55
C ARG A 55 4.31 1.08 -9.00
N PRO A 56 3.06 1.46 -9.35
CA PRO A 56 2.11 0.52 -9.93
C PRO A 56 2.67 -0.09 -11.22
N ARG A 57 2.43 -1.38 -11.45
CA ARG A 57 2.87 -2.06 -12.67
C ARG A 57 1.96 -1.65 -13.84
N THR A 58 2.54 -1.10 -14.90
CA THR A 58 1.81 -0.55 -16.06
C THR A 58 0.81 -1.53 -16.69
N VAL A 59 1.22 -2.80 -16.86
CA VAL A 59 0.38 -3.83 -17.50
C VAL A 59 -0.68 -4.39 -16.56
N ASN A 60 -0.46 -4.33 -15.24
CA ASN A 60 -1.34 -4.93 -14.24
C ASN A 60 -2.48 -3.99 -13.84
N THR A 61 -3.27 -3.60 -14.83
CA THR A 61 -4.44 -2.76 -14.61
C THR A 61 -5.63 -3.61 -14.16
N ARG A 62 -6.62 -2.99 -13.51
CA ARG A 62 -7.89 -3.66 -13.18
C ARG A 62 -8.58 -4.23 -14.42
N ARG A 63 -8.48 -3.53 -15.57
CA ARG A 63 -9.04 -3.98 -16.86
C ARG A 63 -8.34 -5.25 -17.34
N THR A 64 -7.02 -5.26 -17.38
CA THR A 64 -6.23 -6.44 -17.80
C THR A 64 -6.57 -7.65 -16.93
N ARG A 65 -6.61 -7.46 -15.60
CA ARG A 65 -7.01 -8.52 -14.66
C ARG A 65 -8.41 -9.04 -14.92
N GLY A 66 -9.37 -8.14 -15.14
CA GLY A 66 -10.75 -8.52 -15.48
C GLY A 66 -10.86 -9.34 -16.76
N ILE A 67 -10.09 -9.01 -17.80
CA ILE A 67 -10.08 -9.78 -19.06
C ILE A 67 -9.48 -11.17 -18.83
N ILE A 68 -8.32 -11.26 -18.16
CA ILE A 68 -7.67 -12.55 -17.88
C ILE A 68 -8.58 -13.43 -17.02
N LYS A 69 -9.17 -12.88 -15.95
CA LYS A 69 -10.12 -13.62 -15.09
C LYS A 69 -11.29 -14.17 -15.89
N LYS A 70 -11.92 -13.34 -16.73
CA LYS A 70 -13.05 -13.77 -17.57
C LYS A 70 -12.67 -14.87 -18.56
N ARG A 71 -11.46 -14.85 -19.12
CA ARG A 71 -10.99 -15.90 -20.04
C ARG A 71 -10.82 -17.23 -19.33
N ILE A 72 -10.15 -17.23 -18.17
CA ILE A 72 -9.97 -18.43 -17.35
C ILE A 72 -11.33 -18.99 -16.90
N THR A 73 -12.25 -18.14 -16.43
CA THR A 73 -13.57 -18.60 -16.00
C THR A 73 -14.44 -19.16 -17.13
N ARG A 74 -14.20 -18.75 -18.38
CA ARG A 74 -14.94 -19.26 -19.55
C ARG A 74 -14.35 -20.56 -20.08
N ASN A 75 -13.02 -20.70 -20.01
CA ASN A 75 -12.29 -21.88 -20.44
C ASN A 75 -10.96 -21.93 -19.67
N ASP A 76 -10.85 -22.92 -18.78
CA ASP A 76 -9.70 -23.12 -17.90
C ASP A 76 -8.51 -23.79 -18.61
N ALA A 77 -8.74 -24.44 -19.75
CA ALA A 77 -7.70 -25.03 -20.60
C ALA A 77 -6.93 -24.00 -21.46
N VAL A 78 -7.28 -22.71 -21.39
CA VAL A 78 -6.63 -21.67 -22.22
C VAL A 78 -5.18 -21.46 -21.80
N SER A 79 -4.29 -21.56 -22.79
CA SER A 79 -2.86 -21.33 -22.58
C SER A 79 -2.56 -19.87 -22.24
N MET A 80 -1.69 -19.64 -21.25
CA MET A 80 -1.19 -18.30 -20.91
C MET A 80 -0.46 -17.64 -22.08
N ASN A 81 0.16 -18.42 -22.98
CA ASN A 81 0.79 -17.88 -24.19
C ASN A 81 -0.23 -17.26 -25.14
N GLN A 82 -1.36 -17.94 -25.37
CA GLN A 82 -2.44 -17.43 -26.22
C GLN A 82 -3.06 -16.16 -25.62
N MET A 83 -3.23 -16.11 -24.29
CA MET A 83 -3.69 -14.91 -23.60
C MET A 83 -2.70 -13.74 -23.73
N ALA A 84 -1.41 -14.02 -23.64
CA ALA A 84 -0.35 -13.04 -23.77
C ALA A 84 -0.32 -12.44 -25.18
N SER A 85 -0.30 -13.28 -26.22
CA SER A 85 -0.30 -12.85 -27.62
C SER A 85 -1.51 -11.99 -27.95
N SER A 86 -2.70 -12.41 -27.53
CA SER A 86 -3.95 -11.66 -27.80
C SER A 86 -4.08 -10.35 -27.02
N LEU A 87 -3.34 -10.19 -25.91
CA LEU A 87 -3.31 -8.95 -25.12
C LEU A 87 -2.11 -8.06 -25.49
N GLY A 88 -1.18 -8.53 -26.33
CA GLY A 88 0.04 -7.80 -26.67
C GLY A 88 0.99 -7.60 -25.48
N ILE A 89 0.99 -8.53 -24.51
CA ILE A 89 1.82 -8.44 -23.30
C ILE A 89 2.68 -9.68 -23.14
N SER A 90 3.73 -9.60 -22.31
CA SER A 90 4.59 -10.76 -22.08
C SER A 90 3.83 -11.88 -21.35
N ARG A 91 4.12 -13.14 -21.72
CA ARG A 91 3.63 -14.33 -21.00
C ARG A 91 3.90 -14.25 -19.50
N GLN A 92 5.10 -13.80 -19.13
CA GLN A 92 5.51 -13.64 -17.73
C GLN A 92 4.62 -12.65 -16.97
N SER A 93 4.15 -11.59 -17.64
CA SER A 93 3.20 -10.64 -17.05
C SER A 93 1.84 -11.29 -16.80
N VAL A 94 1.30 -12.03 -17.79
CA VAL A 94 0.07 -12.81 -17.62
C VAL A 94 0.21 -13.81 -16.47
N GLN A 95 1.29 -14.58 -16.45
CA GLN A 95 1.54 -15.58 -15.41
C GLN A 95 1.63 -14.94 -14.03
N SER A 96 2.31 -13.80 -13.89
CA SER A 96 2.41 -13.10 -12.62
C SER A 96 1.04 -12.59 -12.16
N ILE A 97 0.21 -12.09 -13.07
CA ILE A 97 -1.15 -11.64 -12.76
C ILE A 97 -1.99 -12.82 -12.26
N VAL A 98 -1.98 -13.94 -12.99
CA VAL A 98 -2.75 -15.14 -12.64
C VAL A 98 -2.34 -15.69 -11.28
N LYS A 99 -1.03 -15.73 -10.97
CA LYS A 99 -0.55 -16.35 -9.71
C LYS A 99 -0.65 -15.44 -8.48
N LYS A 100 -0.61 -14.12 -8.65
CA LYS A 100 -0.44 -13.18 -7.52
C LYS A 100 -1.61 -12.22 -7.33
N ASP A 101 -2.39 -11.96 -8.38
CA ASP A 101 -3.30 -10.80 -8.42
C ASP A 101 -4.75 -11.14 -8.84
N LEU A 102 -5.05 -12.41 -9.13
CA LEU A 102 -6.38 -12.96 -9.44
C LEU A 102 -6.88 -13.88 -8.33
#